data_AF-A0A971SQV9-F1
#
_entry.id   AF-A0A971SQV9-F1
#
_cell.length_a   1.000
_cell.length_b   1.000
_cell.length_c   1.000
_cell.angle_alpha   90.00
_cell.angle_beta   90.00
_cell.angle_gamma   90.00
#
_symmetry.space_group_name_H-M   'P 1'
#
loop_
_entity.id
_entity.type
_entity.pdbx_description
1 polymer ?
#
loop_
_entity_poly.entity_id
_entity_poly.type
_entity_poly.pdbx_seq_one_letter_code
_entity_poly.pdbx_strand_id
1 'polypeptide(L)'
;KILVTQILLTYRYITVLMSEANHIFEAYILRAPFQKGVHFKVWGSLLGQLLLRSIDRAGALYDSMVLRGYNGEFRYTQLRRLQWQDFAYLAAWAGAFAVLRYTDFLNMVGNLFV
;
A
#
# COMPACT_ATOMS: atom_id res chain seq x y z
N LYS A 1 -12.86 11.20 0.68
CA LYS A 1 -13.30 10.08 -0.21
C LYS A 1 -12.34 9.84 -1.37
N ILE A 2 -11.96 10.88 -2.15
CA ILE A 2 -11.00 10.76 -3.26
C ILE A 2 -9.70 10.06 -2.86
N LEU A 3 -9.07 10.43 -1.73
CA LEU A 3 -7.87 9.76 -1.24
C LEU A 3 -8.04 8.25 -1.01
N VAL A 4 -9.18 7.83 -0.44
CA VAL A 4 -9.47 6.42 -0.19
C VAL A 4 -9.63 5.66 -1.51
N THR A 5 -10.28 6.27 -2.51
CA THR A 5 -10.39 5.70 -3.86
C THR A 5 -9.03 5.58 -4.53
N GLN A 6 -8.20 6.63 -4.46
CA GLN A 6 -6.85 6.61 -5.02
C GLN A 6 -6.00 5.51 -4.39
N ILE A 7 -5.96 5.42 -3.06
CA ILE A 7 -5.21 4.37 -2.34
C ILE A 7 -5.74 2.98 -2.69
N LEU A 8 -7.06 2.79 -2.74
CA LEU A 8 -7.68 1.51 -3.09
C LEU A 8 -7.26 1.05 -4.50
N LEU A 9 -7.31 1.96 -5.48
CA LEU A 9 -6.89 1.65 -6.85
C LEU A 9 -5.39 1.37 -6.91
N THR A 10 -4.56 2.19 -6.28
CA THR A 10 -3.11 1.94 -6.21
C THR A 10 -2.83 0.56 -5.61
N TYR A 11 -3.45 0.21 -4.49
CA TYR A 11 -3.30 -1.10 -3.86
C TYR A 11 -3.77 -2.25 -4.79
N ARG A 12 -4.91 -2.08 -5.47
CA ARG A 12 -5.43 -3.09 -6.39
C ARG A 12 -4.53 -3.30 -7.61
N TYR A 13 -3.88 -2.24 -8.10
CA TYR A 13 -3.13 -2.26 -9.36
C TYR A 13 -1.61 -2.34 -9.21
N ILE A 14 -1.06 -2.16 -8.01
CA ILE A 14 0.40 -2.25 -7.78
C ILE A 14 0.94 -3.64 -8.12
N THR A 15 0.18 -4.71 -7.84
CA THR A 15 0.56 -6.08 -8.17
C THR A 15 0.63 -6.31 -9.67
N VAL A 16 -0.31 -5.71 -10.42
CA VAL A 16 -0.33 -5.80 -11.88
C VAL A 16 0.83 -5.03 -12.49
N LEU A 17 1.12 -3.81 -12.01
CA LEU A 17 2.29 -3.05 -12.44
C LEU A 17 3.59 -3.78 -12.14
N MET A 18 3.69 -4.45 -10.99
CA MET A 18 4.85 -5.25 -10.62
C MET A 18 5.04 -6.45 -11.56
N SER A 19 3.95 -7.10 -11.98
CA SER A 19 4.02 -8.17 -12.98
C SER A 19 4.54 -7.66 -14.34
N GLU A 20 4.13 -6.48 -14.78
CA GLU A 20 4.63 -5.85 -16.00
C GLU A 20 6.10 -5.46 -15.90
N ALA A 21 6.51 -4.92 -14.75
CA ALA A 21 7.91 -4.61 -14.49
C ALA A 21 8.79 -5.87 -14.55
N ASN A 22 8.35 -6.98 -13.95
CA ASN A 22 9.04 -8.26 -14.04
C ASN A 22 9.13 -8.76 -15.48
N HIS A 23 8.05 -8.70 -16.26
CA HIS A 23 8.10 -9.08 -17.67
C HIS A 23 9.09 -8.26 -18.49
N ILE A 24 9.15 -6.95 -18.25
CA ILE A 24 10.11 -6.05 -18.88
C ILE A 24 11.54 -6.42 -18.47
N PHE A 25 11.75 -6.74 -17.19
CA PHE A 25 13.05 -7.12 -16.65
C PHE A 25 13.55 -8.46 -17.20
N GLU A 26 12.69 -9.47 -17.28
CA GLU A 26 13.01 -10.76 -17.90
C GLU A 26 13.39 -10.61 -19.39
N ALA A 27 12.59 -9.83 -20.13
CA ALA A 27 12.90 -9.53 -21.53
C ALA A 27 14.24 -8.78 -21.69
N TYR A 28 14.60 -7.94 -20.72
CA TYR A 28 15.89 -7.27 -20.70
C TYR A 28 17.05 -8.25 -20.47
N ILE A 29 16.94 -9.14 -19.49
CA ILE A 29 17.96 -10.16 -19.20
C ILE A 29 18.20 -11.05 -20.42
N LEU A 30 17.13 -11.49 -21.10
CA LEU A 30 17.23 -12.30 -22.32
C LEU A 30 17.96 -11.58 -23.46
N ARG A 31 17.87 -10.25 -23.54
CA ARG A 31 18.57 -9.45 -24.56
C ARG A 31 20.03 -9.15 -24.21
N ALA A 32 20.40 -9.20 -22.94
CA ALA A 32 21.75 -8.89 -22.46
C ALA A 32 22.23 -9.91 -21.39
N PRO A 33 22.49 -11.18 -21.79
CA PRO A 33 22.69 -12.29 -20.87
C PRO A 33 23.96 -12.21 -20.00
N PHE A 34 24.94 -11.38 -20.36
CA PHE A 34 26.23 -11.24 -19.65
C PHE A 34 26.33 -9.99 -18.75
N GLN A 35 25.26 -9.23 -18.58
CA GLN A 35 25.24 -8.02 -17.76
C GLN A 35 24.69 -8.33 -16.35
N LYS A 36 25.42 -7.97 -15.29
CA LYS A 36 24.93 -8.06 -13.90
C LYS A 36 23.91 -6.94 -13.64
N GLY A 37 22.63 -7.24 -13.85
CA GLY A 37 21.52 -6.32 -13.61
C GLY A 37 21.30 -5.32 -14.75
N VAL A 38 20.43 -4.34 -14.53
CA VAL A 38 20.10 -3.32 -15.53
C VAL A 38 21.20 -2.28 -15.61
N HIS A 39 21.79 -2.12 -16.79
CA HIS A 39 22.75 -1.07 -17.06
C HIS A 39 22.13 0.32 -16.82
N PHE A 40 22.81 1.20 -16.07
CA PHE A 40 22.30 2.52 -15.64
C PHE A 40 21.74 3.37 -16.80
N LYS A 41 22.37 3.28 -17.98
CA LYS A 41 21.93 3.97 -19.21
C LYS A 41 20.49 3.63 -19.64
N VAL A 42 19.98 2.45 -19.27
CA VAL A 42 18.69 1.92 -19.71
C VAL A 42 17.60 2.10 -18.64
N TRP A 43 17.95 2.57 -17.44
CA TRP A 43 16.96 2.77 -16.36
C TRP A 43 15.88 3.76 -16.77
N GLY A 44 16.28 4.86 -17.42
CA GLY A 44 15.34 5.89 -17.89
C GLY A 44 14.37 5.35 -18.95
N SER A 45 14.83 4.54 -19.89
CA SER A 45 13.94 3.98 -20.92
C SER A 45 12.99 2.93 -20.37
N LEU A 46 13.45 2.08 -19.45
CA LEU A 46 12.59 1.07 -18.80
C LEU A 46 11.54 1.73 -17.90
N LEU A 47 11.95 2.72 -17.11
CA LEU A 47 11.04 3.48 -16.25
C LEU A 47 10.05 4.28 -17.10
N GLY A 48 10.50 4.90 -18.19
CA GLY A 48 9.62 5.60 -19.13
C GLY A 48 8.59 4.67 -19.78
N GLN A 49 9.00 3.47 -20.21
CA GLN A 49 8.07 2.47 -20.76
C GLN A 49 7.04 2.01 -19.73
N LEU A 50 7.46 1.78 -18.48
CA LEU A 50 6.56 1.41 -17.40
C LEU A 50 5.56 2.55 -17.09
N LEU A 51 6.04 3.80 -17.07
CA LEU A 51 5.21 4.98 -16.85
C LEU A 51 4.14 5.12 -17.95
N LEU A 52 4.53 5.07 -19.23
CA LEU A 52 3.60 5.17 -20.34
C LEU A 52 2.53 4.06 -20.28
N ARG A 53 2.93 2.81 -20.04
CA ARG A 53 1.99 1.69 -19.87
C ARG A 53 1.03 1.89 -18.70
N SER A 54 1.51 2.45 -17.59
CA SER A 54 0.66 2.74 -16.43
C SER A 54 -0.37 3.82 -16.71
N ILE A 55 -0.01 4.85 -17.50
CA ILE A 55 -0.93 5.92 -17.94
C ILE A 55 -1.99 5.33 -18.88
N ASP A 56 -1.57 4.56 -19.89
CA ASP A 56 -2.50 3.93 -20.84
C ASP A 56 -3.48 3.00 -20.12
N ARG A 57 -2.98 2.19 -19.17
CA ARG A 57 -3.82 1.33 -18.35
C ARG A 57 -4.75 2.13 -17.45
N ALA A 58 -4.30 3.24 -16.88
CA ALA A 58 -5.16 4.09 -16.05
C ALA A 58 -6.33 4.67 -16.86
N GLY A 59 -6.09 5.07 -18.12
CA GLY A 59 -7.12 5.51 -19.06
C GLY A 59 -8.15 4.39 -19.34
N ALA A 60 -7.68 3.23 -19.81
CA ALA A 60 -8.54 2.08 -20.09
C ALA A 60 -9.34 1.63 -18.85
N LEU A 61 -8.72 1.70 -17.67
CA LEU A 61 -9.38 1.43 -16.40
C LEU A 61 -10.50 2.42 -16.13
N TYR A 62 -10.23 3.72 -16.24
CA TYR A 62 -11.23 4.77 -16.03
C TYR A 62 -12.40 4.62 -17.00
N ASP A 63 -12.14 4.41 -18.27
CA ASP A 63 -13.18 4.19 -19.29
C ASP A 63 -14.07 2.98 -18.94
N SER A 64 -13.44 1.88 -18.51
CA SER A 64 -14.18 0.69 -18.08
C SER A 64 -15.04 0.94 -16.82
N MET A 65 -14.59 1.84 -15.93
CA MET A 65 -15.38 2.24 -14.76
C MET A 65 -16.59 3.05 -15.20
N VAL A 66 -16.41 4.04 -16.08
CA VAL A 66 -17.49 4.88 -16.61
C VAL A 66 -18.55 4.02 -17.31
N LEU A 67 -18.13 3.06 -18.14
CA LEU A 67 -19.04 2.11 -18.80
C LEU A 67 -19.84 1.24 -17.82
N ARG A 68 -19.31 0.96 -16.62
CA ARG A 68 -20.02 0.23 -15.55
C ARG A 68 -20.89 1.13 -14.67
N GLY A 69 -21.05 2.41 -15.04
CA GLY A 69 -21.87 3.38 -14.29
C GLY A 69 -21.12 4.10 -13.17
N TYR A 70 -19.80 4.26 -13.28
CA TYR A 70 -19.02 5.04 -12.32
C TYR A 70 -19.30 6.54 -12.46
N ASN A 71 -19.90 7.12 -11.42
CA ASN A 71 -20.27 8.54 -11.36
C ASN A 71 -19.30 9.39 -10.51
N GLY A 72 -18.04 8.95 -10.36
CA GLY A 72 -17.04 9.67 -9.56
C GLY A 72 -17.00 9.30 -8.07
N GLU A 73 -17.94 8.49 -7.58
CA GLU A 73 -17.90 7.92 -6.23
C GLU A 73 -17.84 6.38 -6.27
N PHE A 74 -16.86 5.80 -5.55
CA PHE A 74 -16.83 4.38 -5.28
C PHE A 74 -17.85 4.03 -4.19
N ARG A 75 -18.82 3.17 -4.51
CA ARG A 75 -19.69 2.54 -3.51
C ARG A 75 -18.92 1.40 -2.83
N TYR A 76 -18.58 1.61 -1.56
CA TYR A 76 -17.93 0.60 -0.73
C TYR A 76 -18.99 -0.38 -0.21
N THR A 77 -18.99 -1.61 -0.71
CA THR A 77 -20.00 -2.63 -0.34
C THR A 77 -19.71 -3.32 0.99
N GLN A 78 -18.53 -3.13 1.60
CA GLN A 78 -18.15 -3.81 2.83
C GLN A 78 -17.82 -2.82 3.95
N LEU A 79 -18.80 -2.54 4.80
CA LEU A 79 -18.49 -2.17 6.18
C LEU A 79 -18.16 -3.46 6.94
N ARG A 80 -16.90 -3.58 7.37
CA ARG A 80 -16.49 -4.65 8.28
C ARG A 80 -17.28 -4.47 9.58
N ARG A 81 -18.05 -5.47 9.97
CA ARG A 81 -18.76 -5.47 11.27
C ARG A 81 -17.72 -5.59 12.38
N LEU A 82 -17.92 -4.86 13.48
CA LEU A 82 -17.08 -4.97 14.68
C LEU A 82 -17.01 -6.45 15.10
N GLN A 83 -15.79 -6.96 15.27
CA GLN A 83 -15.56 -8.31 15.74
C GLN A 83 -15.18 -8.28 17.23
N TRP A 84 -15.40 -9.38 17.93
CA TRP A 84 -15.01 -9.52 19.35
C TRP A 84 -13.50 -9.31 19.56
N GLN A 85 -12.70 -9.54 18.53
CA GLN A 85 -11.26 -9.26 18.53
C GLN A 85 -10.96 -7.75 18.71
N ASP A 86 -11.80 -6.87 18.17
CA ASP A 86 -11.66 -5.42 18.33
C ASP A 86 -11.87 -5.01 19.80
N PHE A 87 -12.85 -5.63 20.47
CA PHE A 87 -13.11 -5.41 21.90
C PHE A 87 -11.99 -5.98 22.78
N ALA A 88 -11.50 -7.18 22.47
CA ALA A 88 -10.38 -7.77 23.21
C ALA A 88 -9.11 -6.91 23.08
N TYR A 89 -8.84 -6.37 21.89
CA TYR A 89 -7.71 -5.47 21.66
C TYR A 89 -7.87 -4.15 22.42
N LEU A 90 -9.08 -3.58 22.43
CA LEU A 90 -9.40 -2.38 23.22
C LEU A 90 -9.19 -2.61 24.71
N ALA A 91 -9.69 -3.73 25.24
CA ALA A 91 -9.54 -4.08 26.66
C ALA A 91 -8.08 -4.32 27.04
N ALA A 92 -7.30 -4.98 26.17
CA ALA A 92 -5.88 -5.22 26.39
C ALA A 92 -5.10 -3.90 26.48
N TRP A 93 -5.32 -2.97 25.56
CA TRP A 93 -4.66 -1.66 25.59
C TRP A 93 -5.15 -0.76 26.73
N ALA A 94 -6.45 -0.75 27.02
CA ALA A 94 -6.99 -0.02 28.17
C ALA A 94 -6.38 -0.54 29.49
N GLY A 95 -6.23 -1.86 29.63
CA GLY A 95 -5.54 -2.48 30.75
C GLY A 95 -4.06 -2.08 30.82
N ALA A 96 -3.33 -2.13 29.69
CA ALA A 96 -1.94 -1.71 29.63
C ALA A 96 -1.75 -0.24 30.03
N PHE A 97 -2.60 0.67 29.54
CA PHE A 97 -2.58 2.08 29.93
C PHE A 97 -2.97 2.29 31.40
N ALA A 98 -3.93 1.53 31.92
CA ALA A 98 -4.29 1.59 33.34
C ALA A 98 -3.13 1.12 34.23
N VAL A 99 -2.46 0.03 33.89
CA VAL A 99 -1.27 -0.43 34.62
C VAL A 99 -0.19 0.63 34.59
N LEU A 100 0.14 1.20 33.43
CA LEU A 100 1.10 2.31 33.32
C LEU A 100 0.68 3.57 34.09
N ARG A 101 -0.63 3.79 34.27
CA ARG A 101 -1.18 4.90 35.07
C ARG A 101 -1.07 4.63 36.57
N TYR A 102 -1.29 3.39 37.01
CA TYR A 102 -1.24 2.97 38.42
C TYR A 102 0.17 2.71 38.91
N THR A 103 1.06 2.22 38.03
CA THR A 103 2.50 2.29 38.25
C THR A 103 2.94 3.69 37.86
N ASP A 104 2.81 4.67 38.76
CA ASP A 104 3.42 6.00 38.60
C ASP A 104 4.89 5.81 38.24
N PHE A 105 5.21 5.81 36.94
CA PHE A 105 6.57 5.64 36.41
C PHE A 105 7.50 6.71 37.03
N LEU A 106 6.90 7.84 37.44
CA LEU A 106 7.49 8.93 38.23
C LEU A 106 7.90 8.53 39.66
N ASN A 107 7.12 7.74 40.39
CA ASN A 107 7.45 7.34 41.77
C ASN A 107 8.59 6.30 41.80
N MET A 108 8.68 5.43 40.79
CA MET A 108 9.75 4.41 40.73
C MET A 108 11.11 4.99 40.29
N VAL A 109 11.12 5.99 39.40
CA VAL A 109 12.34 6.71 39.01
C VAL A 109 12.76 7.71 40.10
N GLY A 110 11.81 8.36 40.79
CA GLY A 110 12.09 9.27 41.90
C GLY A 110 12.73 8.59 43.12
N ASN A 111 12.33 7.36 43.43
CA ASN A 111 12.90 6.59 44.55
C ASN A 111 14.26 5.91 44.21
N LEU A 112 14.75 6.08 42.98
CA LEU A 112 16.04 5.56 42.51
C LEU A 112 17.11 6.66 42.39
N PHE A 113 16.71 7.94 42.45
CA PHE A 113 17.57 9.13 42.39
C PHE A 113 17.67 9.92 43.72
N VAL A 114 17.01 9.46 44.80
CA VAL A 114 17.19 9.96 46.18
C VAL A 114 18.05 9.00 46.97
#